data_AF-A0AAW2Y9W8-F1
#
_entry.id   AF-A0AAW2Y9W8-F1
#
_cell.length_a   1.000
_cell.length_b   1.000
_cell.length_c   1.000
_cell.angle_alpha   90.00
_cell.angle_beta   90.00
_cell.angle_gamma   90.00
#
_symmetry.space_group_name_H-M   'P 1'
#
loop_
_entity.id
_entity.type
_entity.pdbx_description
1 polymer ?
#
loop_
_entity_poly.entity_id
_entity_poly.type
_entity_poly.pdbx_seq_one_letter_code
_entity_poly.pdbx_strand_id
1 'polypeptide(L)'
;MRLHSSILSCCNHGGLVEERARHFVNMYKVHGIRPTMVHRSCIVSMLARGGYLDEAHEYINSWRLNDPILWCTLLSACVHFGNLKLGIHAADTVKDNVNDSTAHVLLND
;
A
#
# COMPACT_ATOMS: atom_id res chain seq x y z
N MET A 1 10.95 16.10 9.43
CA MET A 1 10.38 14.77 9.15
C MET A 1 10.96 14.19 7.86
N ARG A 2 12.04 13.39 7.91
CA ARG A 2 12.50 12.56 6.78
C ARG A 2 13.18 11.31 7.32
N LEU A 3 12.41 10.25 7.56
CA LEU A 3 12.92 8.92 7.81
C LEU A 3 12.34 7.97 6.77
N HIS A 4 12.86 8.00 5.54
CA HIS A 4 12.60 6.93 4.56
C HIS A 4 13.77 6.69 3.56
N SER A 5 14.92 7.34 3.73
CA SER A 5 15.95 7.34 2.70
C SER A 5 17.00 6.22 2.80
N SER A 6 16.98 5.35 3.82
CA SER A 6 18.05 4.36 3.98
C SER A 6 17.72 2.97 3.41
N ILE A 7 16.45 2.66 3.13
CA ILE A 7 16.04 1.40 2.47
C ILE A 7 15.59 1.62 1.01
N LEU A 8 15.20 2.86 0.66
CA LEU A 8 14.67 3.19 -0.67
C LEU A 8 15.72 3.70 -1.67
N SER A 9 17.01 3.81 -1.28
CA SER A 9 18.08 4.33 -2.15
C SER A 9 18.42 3.46 -3.37
N CYS A 10 17.80 2.29 -3.53
CA CYS A 10 18.01 1.46 -4.72
C CYS A 10 16.92 1.62 -5.79
N CYS A 11 15.92 2.50 -5.62
CA CYS A 11 14.77 2.59 -6.55
C CYS A 11 14.97 3.63 -7.66
N ASN A 12 16.04 3.56 -8.44
CA ASN A 12 16.21 4.44 -9.62
C ASN A 12 16.30 3.72 -10.97
N HIS A 13 16.21 2.39 -11.02
CA HIS A 13 16.18 1.63 -12.27
C HIS A 13 15.01 0.63 -12.24
N GLY A 14 14.12 0.71 -13.23
CA GLY A 14 12.83 0.00 -13.29
C GLY A 14 12.89 -1.53 -13.14
N GLY A 15 14.06 -2.16 -13.29
CA GLY A 15 14.23 -3.62 -13.08
C GLY A 15 14.25 -4.06 -11.60
N LEU A 16 14.49 -3.16 -10.65
CA LEU A 16 14.68 -3.51 -9.23
C LEU A 16 13.38 -3.60 -8.42
N VAL A 17 12.24 -3.17 -8.96
CA VAL A 17 10.95 -3.21 -8.25
C VAL A 17 10.35 -4.61 -8.31
N GLU A 18 10.39 -5.24 -9.48
CA GLU A 18 9.91 -6.61 -9.69
C GLU A 18 10.74 -7.62 -8.88
N GLU A 19 12.07 -7.50 -8.93
CA GLU A 19 12.97 -8.37 -8.17
C GLU A 19 12.79 -8.17 -6.66
N ARG A 20 12.59 -6.94 -6.17
CA ARG A 20 12.29 -6.72 -4.75
C ARG A 20 10.92 -7.20 -4.34
N ALA A 21 9.88 -6.98 -5.15
CA ALA A 21 8.55 -7.51 -4.86
C ALA A 21 8.62 -9.04 -4.74
N ARG A 22 9.30 -9.70 -5.68
CA ARG A 22 9.51 -11.15 -5.65
C ARG A 22 10.34 -11.59 -4.45
N HIS A 23 11.42 -10.87 -4.11
CA HIS A 23 12.26 -11.17 -2.96
C HIS A 23 11.49 -11.04 -1.65
N PHE A 24 10.66 -10.00 -1.47
CA PHE A 24 9.84 -9.81 -0.27
C PHE A 24 8.72 -10.85 -0.15
N VAL A 25 8.04 -11.20 -1.25
CA VAL A 25 7.05 -12.30 -1.27
C VAL A 25 7.71 -13.63 -0.92
N ASN A 26 8.93 -13.88 -1.41
CA ASN A 26 9.66 -15.10 -1.11
C ASN A 26 10.21 -15.10 0.34
N MET A 27 10.61 -13.95 0.88
CA MET A 27 11.04 -13.81 2.27
C MET A 27 9.93 -14.24 3.25
N TYR A 28 8.68 -13.93 2.91
CA TYR A 28 7.48 -14.37 3.63
C TYR A 28 7.25 -15.89 3.53
N LYS A 29 7.30 -16.45 2.31
CA LYS A 29 7.01 -17.88 2.08
C LYS A 29 8.09 -18.81 2.64
N VAL A 30 9.35 -18.39 2.63
CA VAL A 30 10.51 -19.25 2.91
C VAL A 30 10.97 -19.16 4.38
N HIS A 31 10.89 -17.99 5.02
CA HIS A 31 11.43 -17.80 6.37
C HIS A 31 10.39 -17.83 7.50
N GLY A 32 9.10 -17.95 7.19
CA GLY A 32 8.04 -18.06 8.20
C GLY A 32 7.83 -16.79 9.06
N ILE A 33 8.42 -15.66 8.66
CA ILE A 33 8.35 -14.40 9.39
C ILE A 33 7.03 -13.71 9.03
N ARG A 34 6.15 -13.53 10.03
CA ARG A 34 4.90 -12.77 9.85
C ARG A 34 5.25 -11.28 9.66
N PRO A 35 4.88 -10.65 8.53
CA PRO A 35 5.22 -9.24 8.28
C PRO A 35 4.55 -8.32 9.31
N THR A 36 5.34 -7.40 9.86
CA THR A 36 4.85 -6.27 10.68
C THR A 36 4.10 -5.27 9.81
N MET A 37 3.36 -4.34 10.43
CA MET A 37 2.67 -3.27 9.67
C MET A 37 3.64 -2.47 8.80
N VAL A 38 4.84 -2.14 9.30
CA VAL A 38 5.87 -1.44 8.52
C VAL A 38 6.26 -2.21 7.26
N HIS A 39 6.47 -3.53 7.38
CA HIS A 39 6.79 -4.36 6.21
C HIS A 39 5.64 -4.39 5.20
N ARG A 40 4.38 -4.49 5.68
CA ARG A 40 3.19 -4.48 4.81
C ARG A 40 3.03 -3.16 4.08
N SER A 41 3.19 -2.04 4.78
CA SER A 41 3.11 -0.70 4.19
C SER A 41 4.21 -0.46 3.14
N CYS A 42 5.42 -0.96 3.38
CA CYS A 42 6.49 -0.94 2.39
C CYS A 42 6.13 -1.74 1.13
N ILE A 43 5.55 -2.95 1.27
CA ILE A 43 5.15 -3.79 0.14
C ILE A 43 4.11 -3.09 -0.73
N VAL A 44 3.04 -2.59 -0.12
CA VAL A 44 1.99 -1.84 -0.84
C VAL A 44 2.59 -0.62 -1.55
N SER A 45 3.43 0.14 -0.85
CA SER A 45 4.06 1.33 -1.42
C SER A 45 5.02 1.00 -2.57
N MET A 46 5.69 -0.16 -2.54
CA MET A 46 6.56 -0.62 -3.63
C MET A 46 5.75 -1.05 -4.84
N LEU A 47 4.72 -1.88 -4.64
CA LEU A 47 3.83 -2.36 -5.72
C LEU A 47 3.14 -1.18 -6.42
N ALA A 48 2.54 -0.28 -5.65
CA ALA A 48 1.86 0.91 -6.17
C ALA A 48 2.81 1.80 -6.99
N ARG A 49 4.03 2.06 -6.50
CA ARG A 49 5.04 2.85 -7.24
C ARG A 49 5.61 2.14 -8.46
N GLY A 50 5.55 0.81 -8.50
CA GLY A 50 5.94 -0.01 -9.64
C GLY A 50 4.88 -0.13 -10.74
N GLY A 51 3.66 0.38 -10.51
CA GLY A 51 2.55 0.20 -11.44
C GLY A 51 1.82 -1.14 -11.30
N TYR A 52 2.20 -1.96 -10.31
CA TYR A 52 1.54 -3.23 -9.95
C TYR A 52 0.31 -2.94 -9.08
N LEU A 53 -0.65 -2.23 -9.66
CA LEU A 53 -1.78 -1.67 -8.92
C LEU A 53 -2.75 -2.74 -8.42
N ASP A 54 -3.02 -3.76 -9.25
CA ASP A 54 -3.92 -4.85 -8.90
C ASP A 54 -3.30 -5.70 -7.78
N GLU A 55 -2.00 -5.98 -7.84
CA GLU A 55 -1.28 -6.70 -6.79
C GLU A 55 -1.23 -5.90 -5.48
N ALA A 56 -1.05 -4.58 -5.57
CA ALA A 56 -1.12 -3.71 -4.39
C ALA A 56 -2.51 -3.76 -3.75
N HIS A 57 -3.57 -3.71 -4.55
CA HIS A 57 -4.96 -3.80 -4.08
C HIS A 57 -5.26 -5.17 -3.45
N GLU A 58 -4.90 -6.26 -4.11
CA GLU A 58 -5.05 -7.62 -3.56
C GLU A 58 -4.27 -7.80 -2.26
N TYR A 59 -3.08 -7.22 -2.15
CA TYR A 59 -2.29 -7.29 -0.92
C TYR A 59 -2.96 -6.55 0.25
N ILE A 60 -3.50 -5.36 0.01
CA ILE A 60 -4.26 -4.61 1.02
C ILE A 60 -5.47 -5.43 1.49
N ASN A 61 -6.22 -6.01 0.56
CA ASN A 61 -7.43 -6.79 0.87
C ASN A 61 -7.14 -8.12 1.56
N SER A 62 -6.15 -8.88 1.09
CA SER A 62 -5.77 -10.19 1.64
C SER A 62 -5.34 -10.09 3.11
N TRP A 63 -4.65 -9.02 3.47
CA TRP A 63 -4.24 -8.74 4.85
C TRP A 63 -5.25 -7.90 5.63
N ARG A 64 -6.38 -7.53 5.02
CA ARG A 64 -7.42 -6.66 5.59
C ARG A 64 -6.85 -5.39 6.20
N LEU A 65 -5.95 -4.72 5.46
CA LEU A 65 -5.29 -3.51 5.94
C LEU A 65 -6.25 -2.33 5.85
N ASN A 66 -6.78 -1.91 6.99
CA ASN A 66 -7.69 -0.77 7.07
C ASN A 66 -6.95 0.55 7.34
N ASP A 67 -5.77 0.72 6.73
CA ASP A 67 -4.94 1.92 6.90
C ASP A 67 -5.25 2.91 5.75
N PRO A 68 -5.86 4.07 6.04
CA PRO A 68 -6.19 5.06 5.01
C PRO A 68 -4.97 5.54 4.22
N ILE A 69 -3.78 5.55 4.83
CA ILE A 69 -2.54 5.97 4.16
C ILE A 69 -2.18 5.01 3.02
N LEU A 70 -2.44 3.71 3.18
CA LEU A 70 -2.18 2.71 2.14
C LEU A 70 -3.14 2.87 0.97
N TRP A 71 -4.42 3.13 1.24
CA TRP A 71 -5.41 3.40 0.21
C TRP A 71 -5.14 4.73 -0.52
N CYS A 72 -4.70 5.78 0.18
CA CYS A 72 -4.22 7.02 -0.43
C CYS A 72 -2.99 6.80 -1.32
N THR A 73 -2.08 5.91 -0.90
CA THR A 73 -0.89 5.55 -1.70
C THR A 73 -1.30 4.84 -2.98
N LEU A 74 -2.23 3.88 -2.90
CA LEU A 74 -2.78 3.19 -4.06
C LEU A 74 -3.53 4.15 -4.99
N LEU A 75 -4.37 5.03 -4.45
CA LEU A 75 -5.09 6.05 -5.21
C LEU A 75 -4.13 6.94 -6.00
N SER A 76 -3.08 7.44 -5.35
CA SER A 76 -2.08 8.31 -5.99
C SER A 76 -1.40 7.60 -7.16
N ALA A 77 -1.07 6.30 -7.00
CA ALA A 77 -0.52 5.50 -8.07
C ALA A 77 -1.54 5.23 -9.20
N CYS A 78 -2.80 4.96 -8.88
CA CYS A 78 -3.86 4.78 -9.87
C CYS A 78 -4.05 6.02 -10.75
N VAL A 79 -4.00 7.22 -10.15
CA VAL A 79 -4.03 8.48 -10.89
C VAL A 79 -2.80 8.62 -11.79
N HIS A 80 -1.61 8.28 -11.28
CA HIS A 80 -0.36 8.37 -12.03
C HIS A 80 -0.30 7.43 -13.24
N PHE A 81 -0.74 6.18 -13.10
CA PHE A 81 -0.72 5.16 -14.16
C PHE A 81 -2.02 5.10 -14.98
N GLY A 82 -3.01 5.95 -14.69
CA GLY A 82 -4.25 6.05 -15.45
C GLY A 82 -5.28 4.94 -15.19
N ASN A 83 -5.18 4.20 -14.09
CA ASN A 83 -6.18 3.18 -13.71
C ASN A 83 -7.36 3.82 -12.97
N LEU A 84 -8.27 4.43 -13.73
CA LEU A 84 -9.41 5.18 -13.18
C LEU A 84 -10.35 4.29 -12.35
N LYS A 85 -10.61 3.06 -12.79
CA LYS A 85 -11.54 2.15 -12.11
C LYS A 85 -11.06 1.84 -10.68
N LEU A 86 -9.79 1.46 -10.54
CA LEU A 86 -9.22 1.18 -9.23
C LEU A 86 -9.02 2.47 -8.40
N GLY A 87 -8.70 3.58 -9.07
CA GLY A 87 -8.62 4.89 -8.43
C GLY A 87 -9.93 5.32 -7.76
N ILE A 88 -11.07 5.19 -8.46
CA ILE A 88 -12.39 5.51 -7.87
C ILE A 88 -12.65 4.63 -6.64
N HIS A 89 -12.43 3.32 -6.76
CA HIS A 89 -12.61 2.41 -5.65
C HIS A 89 -11.73 2.74 -4.43
N ALA A 90 -10.45 3.10 -4.67
CA ALA A 90 -9.55 3.53 -3.60
C ALA A 90 -10.02 4.84 -2.95
N ALA A 91 -10.53 5.79 -3.74
CA ALA A 91 -11.07 7.05 -3.22
C ALA A 91 -12.31 6.85 -2.35
N ASP A 92 -13.25 6.01 -2.78
CA ASP A 92 -14.45 5.67 -2.01
C ASP A 92 -14.07 5.00 -0.68
N THR A 93 -13.11 4.07 -0.71
CA THR A 93 -12.63 3.39 0.49
C THR A 93 -11.99 4.36 1.49
N VAL A 94 -11.21 5.33 1.02
CA VAL A 94 -10.63 6.37 1.90
C VAL A 94 -11.73 7.22 2.54
N LYS A 95 -12.75 7.60 1.76
CA LYS A 95 -13.87 8.40 2.26
C LYS A 95 -14.65 7.66 3.35
N ASP A 96 -14.94 6.39 3.13
CA ASP A 96 -15.66 5.57 4.11
C ASP A 96 -14.88 5.40 5.42
N ASN A 97 -13.56 5.22 5.34
CA ASN A 97 -12.69 5.15 6.52
C ASN A 97 -12.67 6.44 7.35
N VAL A 98 -12.68 7.61 6.69
CA VAL A 98 -12.75 8.91 7.37
C VAL A 98 -14.11 9.09 8.05
N ASN A 99 -15.19 8.65 7.40
CA ASN A 99 -16.54 8.74 7.96
C ASN A 99 -16.71 7.82 9.18
N ASP A 100 -16.18 6.60 9.13
CA ASP A 100 -16.20 5.67 10.26
C ASP A 100 -15.42 6.24 11.46
N SER A 101 -14.23 6.79 11.20
CA SER A 101 -13.41 7.43 12.23
C SER A 101 -14.10 8.65 12.86
N THR A 102 -14.77 9.48 12.07
CA THR A 102 -15.50 10.65 12.57
C THR A 102 -16.79 10.28 13.30
N ALA A 103 -17.50 9.24 12.86
CA ALA A 103 -18.67 8.71 13.56
C ALA A 103 -18.31 8.16 14.95
N HIS A 104 -17.18 7.46 15.08
CA HIS A 104 -16.69 6.96 16.37
C HIS A 104 -16.36 8.07 17.37
N VAL A 105 -15.87 9.22 16.92
CA VAL A 105 -15.58 10.37 17.80
C VAL A 105 -16.87 11.04 18.24
N LEU A 106 -17.85 11.21 17.34
CA LEU A 106 -19.11 11.91 17.63
C LEU A 106 -20.07 11.12 18.53
N LEU A 107 -19.94 9.79 18.62
CA LEU A 107 -20.79 8.94 19.47
C LEU A 107 -20.27 8.80 20.90
N ASN A 108 -19.12 9.40 21.23
CA ASN A 108 -18.49 9.34 22.55
C ASN A 108 -18.58 10.67 23.33
N ASP A 109 -19.37 11.64 22.86
CA ASP A 109 -19.75 12.87 23.57
C ASP A 109 -21.21 12.83 24.05
#